data_AF-A0A3D4UJ87-F1
#
_entry.id   AF-A0A3D4UJ87-F1
#
_cell.length_a   1.000
_cell.length_b   1.000
_cell.length_c   1.000
_cell.angle_alpha   90.00
_cell.angle_beta   90.00
_cell.angle_gamma   90.00
#
_symmetry.space_group_name_H-M   'P 1'
#
loop_
_entity.id
_entity.type
_entity.pdbx_description
1 polymer ?
#
loop_
_entity_poly.entity_id
_entity_poly.type
_entity_poly.pdbx_seq_one_letter_code
_entity_poly.pdbx_strand_id
1 'polypeptide(L)'
;GYATLASVVSERIEELQTQPASTIPELLQANIGARIAFLDLRDELREGVLREIIRLNSAPGAAFNPASTWNDFRGQSLAAVNTSSIALIETDSGVVTIPIQQIRDLRFLDGSPKTSTEITRQRERMTLDLEWEHAAPDEGDVRLMYVQKGVRWIPSYRVTIIDDDRVRLELQATIVNELADLDDVTMNFAVGVPSFAFASSPDPMSLQGALANLGPHFHAASGTGAMLSNALMSQTSMMRQSADVSGATTPVPASPELTGSERAEDLFVYSVDHITLRRGARMVVPLVSYEVGYESLYRLDIPARPPYEVVRSIPAQRKTAIERALSRPV
;
A
#
# COMPACT_ATOMS: atom_id res chain seq x y z
N GLY A 1 -8.98 -25.51 26.46
CA GLY A 1 -7.52 -25.36 26.52
C GLY A 1 -7.10 -24.38 25.44
N TYR A 2 -5.86 -23.90 25.47
CA TYR A 2 -5.31 -23.13 24.35
C TYR A 2 -4.99 -24.08 23.19
N ALA A 3 -5.32 -23.69 21.96
CA ALA A 3 -4.88 -24.40 20.77
C ALA A 3 -3.46 -23.99 20.39
N THR A 4 -2.70 -24.92 19.83
CA THR A 4 -1.41 -24.64 19.17
C THR A 4 -1.66 -24.50 17.68
N LEU A 5 -1.12 -23.44 17.06
CA LEU A 5 -1.18 -23.26 15.61
C LEU A 5 -0.16 -24.21 14.95
N ALA A 6 -0.66 -25.22 14.23
CA ALA A 6 0.17 -26.22 13.56
C ALA A 6 0.63 -25.73 12.18
N SER A 7 -0.27 -25.15 11.39
CA SER A 7 0.06 -24.56 10.09
C SER A 7 -0.90 -23.44 9.66
N VAL A 8 -0.46 -22.64 8.69
CA VAL A 8 -1.30 -21.67 7.99
C VAL A 8 -1.11 -21.90 6.49
N VAL A 9 -2.22 -22.07 5.77
CA VAL A 9 -2.23 -22.25 4.32
C VAL A 9 -3.04 -21.13 3.68
N SER A 10 -2.42 -20.38 2.78
CA SER A 10 -3.08 -19.38 1.96
C SER A 10 -3.18 -19.92 0.53
N GLU A 11 -4.41 -20.06 0.01
CA GLU A 11 -4.68 -20.63 -1.31
C GLU A 11 -5.75 -19.86 -2.07
N ARG A 12 -5.79 -20.02 -3.39
CA ARG A 12 -6.87 -19.47 -4.22
C ARG A 12 -7.80 -20.58 -4.67
N ILE A 13 -9.04 -20.54 -4.19
CA ILE A 13 -10.08 -21.50 -4.52
C ILE A 13 -11.00 -20.97 -5.61
N GLU A 14 -11.62 -21.88 -6.35
CA GLU A 14 -12.72 -21.57 -7.26
C GLU A 14 -14.05 -21.88 -6.55
N GLU A 15 -14.86 -20.86 -6.34
CA GLU A 15 -16.16 -20.97 -5.68
C GLU A 15 -17.27 -20.65 -6.70
N LEU A 16 -18.20 -21.60 -6.89
CA LEU A 16 -19.41 -21.38 -7.68
C LEU A 16 -20.34 -20.47 -6.89
N GLN A 17 -20.56 -19.26 -7.39
CA GLN A 17 -21.44 -18.28 -6.77
C GLN A 17 -22.58 -17.92 -7.70
N THR A 18 -23.82 -18.14 -7.24
CA THR A 18 -25.02 -17.60 -7.88
C THR A 18 -25.08 -16.09 -7.63
N GLN A 19 -25.18 -15.29 -8.69
CA GLN A 19 -25.42 -13.85 -8.60
C GLN A 19 -26.51 -13.41 -9.58
N PRO A 20 -27.22 -12.29 -9.33
CA PRO A 20 -28.09 -11.67 -10.32
C PRO A 20 -27.30 -11.33 -11.60
N ALA A 21 -27.88 -11.59 -12.77
CA ALA A 21 -27.33 -11.16 -14.04
C ALA A 21 -27.43 -9.64 -14.14
N SER A 22 -26.28 -8.96 -14.17
CA SER A 22 -26.17 -7.50 -14.15
C SER A 22 -25.96 -6.89 -15.55
N THR A 23 -25.62 -7.72 -16.53
CA THR A 23 -25.35 -7.33 -17.92
C THR A 23 -26.07 -8.23 -18.92
N ILE A 24 -26.31 -7.73 -20.15
CA ILE A 24 -26.93 -8.53 -21.23
C ILE A 24 -26.13 -9.82 -21.54
N PRO A 25 -24.78 -9.82 -21.61
CA PRO A 25 -24.01 -11.06 -21.75
C PRO A 25 -24.26 -12.08 -20.62
N GLU A 26 -24.35 -11.64 -19.35
CA GLU A 26 -24.66 -12.53 -18.23
C GLU A 26 -26.09 -13.09 -18.31
N LEU A 27 -27.06 -12.25 -18.71
CA LEU A 27 -28.45 -12.65 -18.87
C LEU A 27 -28.62 -13.66 -20.02
N LEU A 28 -27.98 -13.43 -21.15
CA LEU A 28 -27.94 -14.38 -22.26
C LEU A 28 -27.23 -15.68 -21.82
N GLN A 29 -26.11 -15.59 -21.09
CA GLN A 29 -25.35 -16.76 -20.62
C GLN A 29 -26.17 -17.64 -19.66
N ALA A 30 -26.98 -17.04 -18.79
CA ALA A 30 -27.92 -17.77 -17.93
C ALA A 30 -29.03 -18.51 -18.71
N ASN A 31 -29.35 -18.05 -19.93
CA ASN A 31 -30.47 -18.52 -20.74
C ASN A 31 -30.02 -19.25 -22.04
N ILE A 32 -28.82 -19.85 -22.04
CA ILE A 32 -28.41 -20.77 -23.09
C ILE A 32 -29.45 -21.92 -23.21
N GLY A 33 -29.86 -22.21 -24.45
CA GLY A 33 -30.93 -23.14 -24.80
C GLY A 33 -32.31 -22.50 -24.94
N ALA A 34 -32.52 -21.24 -24.54
CA ALA A 34 -33.79 -20.56 -24.71
C ALA A 34 -34.00 -20.05 -26.15
N ARG A 35 -35.24 -20.09 -26.62
CA ARG A 35 -35.68 -19.41 -27.85
C ARG A 35 -35.83 -17.92 -27.60
N ILE A 36 -35.18 -17.13 -28.45
CA ILE A 36 -35.13 -15.67 -28.37
C ILE A 36 -35.55 -15.02 -29.69
N ALA A 37 -36.13 -13.83 -29.59
CA ALA A 37 -36.34 -12.90 -30.70
C ALA A 37 -35.56 -11.62 -30.44
N PHE A 38 -34.96 -11.03 -31.49
CA PHE A 38 -34.18 -9.80 -31.38
C PHE A 38 -34.15 -9.04 -32.72
N LEU A 39 -33.85 -7.74 -32.65
CA LEU A 39 -33.53 -6.92 -33.82
C LEU A 39 -32.01 -6.87 -34.00
N ASP A 40 -31.52 -7.04 -35.24
CA ASP A 40 -30.11 -6.82 -35.57
C ASP A 40 -29.81 -5.33 -35.91
N LEU A 41 -28.60 -5.02 -36.39
CA LEU A 41 -28.22 -3.65 -36.80
C LEU A 41 -29.01 -3.10 -38.02
N ARG A 42 -29.77 -3.93 -38.73
CA ARG A 42 -30.61 -3.54 -39.88
C ARG A 42 -32.09 -3.39 -39.49
N ASP A 43 -32.41 -3.54 -38.21
CA ASP A 43 -33.78 -3.62 -37.68
C ASP A 43 -34.56 -4.81 -38.28
N GLU A 44 -33.86 -5.86 -38.74
CA GLU A 44 -34.47 -7.13 -39.11
C GLU A 44 -34.78 -7.95 -37.85
N LEU A 45 -36.05 -8.34 -37.68
CA LEU A 45 -36.46 -9.25 -36.62
C LEU A 45 -35.98 -10.67 -36.93
N ARG A 46 -35.19 -11.24 -36.02
CA ARG A 46 -34.66 -12.60 -36.10
C ARG A 46 -35.12 -13.40 -34.90
N GLU A 47 -35.50 -14.65 -35.13
CA GLU A 47 -35.80 -15.64 -34.10
C GLU A 47 -34.85 -16.82 -34.18
N GLY A 48 -34.52 -17.42 -33.04
CA GLY A 48 -33.74 -18.65 -32.97
C GLY A 48 -33.47 -19.11 -31.55
N VAL A 49 -32.76 -20.23 -31.41
CA VAL A 49 -32.34 -20.79 -30.12
C VAL A 49 -30.92 -20.32 -29.81
N LEU A 50 -30.73 -19.70 -28.65
CA LEU A 50 -29.39 -19.30 -28.19
C LEU A 50 -28.56 -20.55 -27.84
N ARG A 51 -27.47 -20.80 -28.57
CA ARG A 51 -26.62 -21.99 -28.38
C ARG A 51 -25.41 -21.74 -27.50
N GLU A 52 -24.70 -20.64 -27.70
CA GLU A 52 -23.44 -20.37 -27.02
C GLU A 52 -23.13 -18.87 -26.99
N ILE A 53 -22.31 -18.44 -26.02
CA ILE A 53 -21.68 -17.12 -26.01
C ILE A 53 -20.17 -17.30 -25.95
N ILE A 54 -19.50 -16.90 -27.03
CA ILE A 54 -18.05 -16.92 -27.13
C ILE A 54 -17.54 -15.54 -26.74
N ARG A 55 -16.77 -15.48 -25.64
CA ARG A 55 -16.03 -14.26 -25.26
C ARG A 55 -14.71 -14.22 -26.04
N LEU A 56 -14.56 -13.26 -26.94
CA LEU A 56 -13.27 -13.03 -27.61
C LEU A 56 -12.36 -12.28 -26.63
N ASN A 57 -11.61 -13.04 -25.85
CA ASN A 57 -10.51 -12.50 -25.08
C ASN A 57 -9.44 -11.98 -26.06
N SER A 58 -9.04 -10.72 -25.89
CA SER A 58 -7.72 -10.30 -26.39
C SER A 58 -6.66 -11.17 -25.72
N ALA A 59 -5.67 -11.63 -26.48
CA ALA A 59 -4.81 -12.75 -26.07
C ALA A 59 -4.20 -12.58 -24.65
N PRO A 60 -4.17 -13.64 -23.82
CA PRO A 60 -3.52 -13.58 -22.52
C PRO A 60 -2.02 -13.33 -22.73
N GLY A 61 -1.55 -12.15 -22.36
CA GLY A 61 -0.18 -11.71 -22.62
C GLY A 61 -0.03 -10.37 -23.33
N ALA A 62 -1.12 -9.64 -23.62
CA ALA A 62 -1.04 -8.20 -23.92
C ALA A 62 -0.56 -7.42 -22.68
N ALA A 63 0.76 -7.45 -22.43
CA ALA A 63 1.38 -6.81 -21.29
C ALA A 63 1.07 -5.30 -21.28
N PHE A 64 0.64 -4.79 -20.13
CA PHE A 64 0.51 -3.36 -19.89
C PHE A 64 1.89 -2.72 -20.11
N ASN A 65 2.01 -1.89 -21.15
CA ASN A 65 3.27 -1.22 -21.49
C ASN A 65 3.28 0.21 -20.95
N PRO A 66 3.92 0.50 -19.79
CA PRO A 66 3.98 1.85 -19.24
C PRO A 66 4.80 2.84 -20.10
N ALA A 67 5.46 2.38 -21.18
CA ALA A 67 6.11 3.28 -22.13
C ALA A 67 5.10 3.95 -23.10
N SER A 68 3.93 3.35 -23.36
CA SER A 68 2.92 3.99 -24.22
C SER A 68 2.17 5.13 -23.52
N THR A 69 2.04 5.07 -22.19
CA THR A 69 1.29 6.08 -21.40
C THR A 69 1.95 7.46 -21.34
N TRP A 70 3.22 7.62 -21.75
CA TRP A 70 3.89 8.92 -21.79
C TRP A 70 3.51 9.78 -23.00
N ASN A 71 2.86 9.23 -24.03
CA ASN A 71 2.48 9.97 -25.23
C ASN A 71 1.01 10.47 -25.21
N ASP A 72 0.18 9.97 -24.28
CA ASP A 72 -1.28 10.20 -24.27
C ASP A 72 -1.74 11.30 -23.29
N PHE A 73 -0.97 12.38 -23.17
CA PHE A 73 -1.40 13.63 -22.49
C PHE A 73 -2.50 14.41 -23.26
N ARG A 74 -3.39 13.70 -23.97
CA ARG A 74 -4.55 14.24 -24.70
C ARG A 74 -5.86 13.50 -24.37
N GLY A 75 -6.08 13.22 -23.10
CA GLY A 75 -7.44 13.13 -22.53
C GLY A 75 -8.32 11.97 -23.03
N GLN A 76 -7.76 10.92 -23.62
CA GLN A 76 -8.51 9.70 -23.92
C GLN A 76 -8.19 8.64 -22.86
N SER A 77 -9.14 8.47 -21.95
CA SER A 77 -9.23 7.27 -21.12
C SER A 77 -9.49 6.03 -22.00
N LEU A 78 -9.39 4.86 -21.37
CA LEU A 78 -9.79 3.54 -21.87
C LEU A 78 -8.73 2.74 -22.65
N ALA A 79 -7.82 2.14 -21.88
CA ALA A 79 -7.54 0.71 -22.05
C ALA A 79 -8.77 -0.12 -21.62
N ALA A 80 -9.94 0.17 -22.19
CA ALA A 80 -11.06 -0.76 -22.18
C ALA A 80 -10.65 -1.89 -23.11
N VAL A 81 -10.23 -3.02 -22.52
CA VAL A 81 -10.12 -4.28 -23.25
C VAL A 81 -11.53 -4.59 -23.75
N ASN A 82 -11.80 -4.24 -25.01
CA ASN A 82 -13.07 -4.52 -25.66
C ASN A 82 -13.16 -6.03 -25.89
N THR A 83 -13.58 -6.76 -24.86
CA THR A 83 -13.98 -8.16 -24.94
C THR A 83 -15.28 -8.24 -25.74
N SER A 84 -15.16 -8.18 -27.07
CA SER A 84 -16.27 -8.46 -27.95
C SER A 84 -16.75 -9.88 -27.65
N SER A 85 -18.06 -10.03 -27.45
CA SER A 85 -18.67 -11.32 -27.18
C SER A 85 -19.63 -11.62 -28.32
N ILE A 86 -19.59 -12.84 -28.84
CA ILE A 86 -20.41 -13.28 -29.97
C ILE A 86 -21.42 -14.31 -29.45
N ALA A 87 -22.70 -14.09 -29.74
CA ALA A 87 -23.74 -15.09 -29.55
C ALA A 87 -23.86 -15.97 -30.80
N LEU A 88 -23.95 -17.28 -30.59
CA LEU A 88 -24.33 -18.26 -31.61
C LEU A 88 -25.81 -18.55 -31.44
N ILE A 89 -26.60 -18.30 -32.49
CA ILE A 89 -28.06 -18.43 -32.47
C ILE A 89 -28.47 -19.33 -33.62
N GLU A 90 -29.10 -20.47 -33.32
CA GLU A 90 -29.60 -21.41 -34.31
C GLU A 90 -30.98 -20.96 -34.82
N THR A 91 -31.07 -20.67 -36.11
CA THR A 91 -32.29 -20.25 -36.81
C THR A 91 -32.70 -21.31 -37.83
N ASP A 92 -33.91 -21.22 -38.37
CA ASP A 92 -34.40 -22.12 -39.43
C ASP A 92 -33.52 -22.10 -40.72
N SER A 93 -32.72 -21.04 -40.89
CA SER A 93 -31.75 -20.88 -41.99
C SER A 93 -30.32 -21.36 -41.67
N GLY A 94 -30.07 -21.85 -40.46
CA GLY A 94 -28.76 -22.23 -39.94
C GLY A 94 -28.31 -21.38 -38.75
N VAL A 95 -27.06 -21.59 -38.31
CA VAL A 95 -26.47 -20.88 -37.17
C VAL A 95 -25.98 -19.49 -37.58
N VAL A 96 -26.54 -18.46 -36.95
CA VAL A 96 -26.13 -17.06 -37.09
C VAL A 96 -25.17 -16.71 -35.96
N THR A 97 -24.03 -16.13 -36.30
CA THR A 97 -23.10 -15.52 -35.35
C THR A 97 -23.30 -14.01 -35.31
N ILE A 98 -23.59 -13.45 -34.13
CA ILE A 98 -23.81 -12.00 -33.97
C ILE A 98 -23.07 -11.47 -32.73
N PRO A 99 -22.31 -10.35 -32.84
CA PRO A 99 -21.76 -9.68 -31.66
C PRO A 99 -22.89 -9.21 -30.73
N ILE A 100 -22.77 -9.43 -29.42
CA ILE A 100 -23.84 -9.10 -28.46
C ILE A 100 -24.21 -7.61 -28.48
N GLN A 101 -23.26 -6.73 -28.80
CA GLN A 101 -23.50 -5.29 -28.99
C GLN A 101 -24.48 -4.95 -30.14
N GLN A 102 -24.76 -5.91 -31.04
CA GLN A 102 -25.68 -5.75 -32.17
C GLN A 102 -27.09 -6.30 -31.89
N ILE A 103 -27.28 -6.98 -30.75
CA ILE A 103 -28.58 -7.50 -30.31
C ILE A 103 -29.38 -6.34 -29.70
N ARG A 104 -30.41 -5.88 -30.41
CA ARG A 104 -31.39 -4.90 -29.92
C ARG A 104 -32.73 -5.59 -29.61
N ASP A 105 -33.52 -5.00 -28.72
CA ASP A 105 -34.88 -5.43 -28.36
C ASP A 105 -35.04 -6.95 -28.12
N LEU A 106 -34.12 -7.51 -27.31
CA LEU A 106 -34.12 -8.92 -26.92
C LEU A 106 -35.42 -9.30 -26.19
N ARG A 107 -36.06 -10.37 -26.67
CA ARG A 107 -37.25 -11.00 -26.08
C ARG A 107 -37.00 -12.49 -25.91
N PHE A 108 -37.33 -13.03 -24.74
CA PHE A 108 -37.38 -14.48 -24.50
C PHE A 108 -38.78 -14.99 -24.84
N LEU A 109 -38.86 -16.05 -25.64
CA LEU A 109 -40.14 -16.60 -26.10
C LEU A 109 -40.64 -17.74 -25.20
N ASP A 110 -39.72 -18.48 -24.57
CA ASP A 110 -40.02 -19.66 -23.74
C ASP A 110 -40.35 -19.30 -22.26
N GLY A 111 -41.12 -18.23 -22.05
CA GLY A 111 -41.54 -17.78 -20.73
C GLY A 111 -40.55 -16.83 -20.03
N SER A 112 -40.53 -16.88 -18.69
CA SER A 112 -39.71 -15.95 -17.88
C SER A 112 -38.22 -16.33 -17.93
N PRO A 113 -37.31 -15.41 -18.31
CA PRO A 113 -35.89 -15.70 -18.33
C PRO A 113 -35.32 -15.91 -16.93
N LYS A 114 -34.28 -16.75 -16.84
CA LYS A 114 -33.44 -16.85 -15.65
C LYS A 114 -32.70 -15.53 -15.46
N THR A 115 -32.89 -14.89 -14.31
CA THR A 115 -32.27 -13.59 -13.97
C THR A 115 -31.05 -13.74 -13.06
N SER A 116 -30.64 -14.97 -12.74
CA SER A 116 -29.43 -15.30 -12.00
C SER A 116 -28.51 -16.16 -12.85
N THR A 117 -27.21 -15.94 -12.72
CA THR A 117 -26.15 -16.74 -13.37
C THR A 117 -25.23 -17.33 -12.31
N GLU A 118 -24.67 -18.50 -12.58
CA GLU A 118 -23.59 -19.07 -11.78
C GLU A 118 -22.26 -18.61 -12.38
N ILE A 119 -21.43 -17.95 -11.57
CA ILE A 119 -20.06 -17.61 -11.94
C ILE A 119 -19.08 -18.38 -11.07
N THR A 120 -18.05 -18.93 -11.69
CA THR A 120 -16.85 -19.36 -10.98
C THR A 120 -16.09 -18.10 -10.56
N ARG A 121 -16.12 -17.75 -9.28
CA ARG A 121 -15.31 -16.66 -8.73
C ARG A 121 -14.09 -17.25 -8.06
N GLN A 122 -12.91 -16.78 -8.46
CA GLN A 122 -11.70 -17.08 -7.70
C GLN A 122 -11.70 -16.26 -6.41
N ARG A 123 -11.46 -16.93 -5.27
CA ARG A 123 -11.46 -16.35 -3.93
C ARG A 123 -10.19 -16.75 -3.19
N GLU A 124 -9.63 -15.81 -2.45
CA GLU A 124 -8.50 -16.06 -1.55
C GLU A 124 -9.03 -16.66 -0.24
N ARG A 125 -8.48 -17.82 0.17
CA ARG A 125 -8.80 -18.51 1.41
C ARG A 125 -7.53 -18.67 2.24
N MET A 126 -7.59 -18.27 3.50
CA MET A 126 -6.60 -18.63 4.50
C MET A 126 -7.21 -19.67 5.45
N THR A 127 -6.52 -20.80 5.59
CA THR A 127 -6.88 -21.90 6.48
C THR A 127 -5.85 -21.95 7.60
N LEU A 128 -6.30 -21.92 8.86
CA LEU A 128 -5.46 -22.08 10.04
C LEU A 128 -5.71 -23.49 10.58
N ASP A 129 -4.65 -24.30 10.68
CA ASP A 129 -4.71 -25.64 11.24
C ASP A 129 -4.34 -25.58 12.73
N LEU A 130 -5.24 -26.07 13.58
CA LEU A 130 -5.20 -25.87 15.03
C LEU A 130 -5.18 -27.21 15.75
N GLU A 131 -4.10 -27.48 16.46
CA GLU A 131 -3.97 -28.64 17.34
C GLU A 131 -4.56 -28.33 18.73
N TRP A 132 -5.48 -29.18 19.18
CA TRP A 132 -6.13 -29.07 20.48
C TRP A 132 -5.77 -30.29 21.34
N GLU A 133 -5.34 -30.08 22.59
CA GLU A 133 -5.09 -31.17 23.55
C GLU A 133 -6.36 -31.97 23.91
N HIS A 134 -7.53 -31.39 23.67
CA HIS A 134 -8.85 -31.92 23.99
C HIS A 134 -9.77 -31.71 22.77
N ALA A 135 -11.05 -32.09 22.86
CA ALA A 135 -12.01 -31.80 21.79
C ALA A 135 -12.01 -30.29 21.46
N ALA A 136 -11.94 -29.97 20.16
CA ALA A 136 -12.03 -28.60 19.68
C ALA A 136 -13.41 -28.01 20.04
N PRO A 137 -13.49 -26.75 20.51
CA PRO A 137 -14.75 -26.05 20.67
C PRO A 137 -15.34 -25.66 19.31
N ASP A 138 -16.66 -25.47 19.25
CA ASP A 138 -17.35 -25.03 18.03
C ASP A 138 -17.00 -23.57 17.64
N GLU A 139 -16.56 -22.76 18.61
CA GLU A 139 -16.13 -21.36 18.46
C GLU A 139 -14.81 -21.11 19.22
N GLY A 140 -13.97 -20.19 18.73
CA GLY A 140 -12.72 -19.84 19.38
C GLY A 140 -12.13 -18.50 18.94
N ASP A 141 -11.49 -17.79 19.88
CA ASP A 141 -10.91 -16.46 19.65
C ASP A 141 -9.61 -16.53 18.85
N VAL A 142 -9.62 -15.97 17.64
CA VAL A 142 -8.43 -15.81 16.80
C VAL A 142 -7.88 -14.39 16.92
N ARG A 143 -6.59 -14.25 17.27
CA ARG A 143 -5.89 -12.97 17.31
C ARG A 143 -4.83 -12.90 16.21
N LEU A 144 -4.94 -11.88 15.36
CA LEU A 144 -3.98 -11.60 14.30
C LEU A 144 -3.12 -10.39 14.67
N MET A 145 -1.80 -10.49 14.50
CA MET A 145 -0.85 -9.38 14.65
C MET A 145 -0.10 -9.20 13.35
N TYR A 146 -0.04 -7.97 12.85
CA TYR A 146 0.59 -7.63 11.57
C TYR A 146 1.09 -6.18 11.57
N VAL A 147 1.96 -5.84 10.61
CA VAL A 147 2.46 -4.47 10.40
C VAL A 147 1.86 -3.92 9.11
N GLN A 148 1.19 -2.77 9.18
CA GLN A 148 0.60 -2.11 8.01
C GLN A 148 0.79 -0.59 8.06
N LYS A 149 0.93 0.01 6.88
CA LYS A 149 0.99 1.47 6.69
C LYS A 149 -0.43 2.04 6.59
N GLY A 150 -0.67 3.14 7.30
CA GLY A 150 -1.93 3.90 7.17
C GLY A 150 -2.28 4.74 8.40
N VAL A 151 -1.76 4.40 9.57
CA VAL A 151 -1.80 5.26 10.76
C VAL A 151 -0.43 5.88 10.97
N ARG A 152 -0.40 7.17 11.30
CA ARG A 152 0.81 7.88 11.75
C ARG A 152 0.45 8.91 12.81
N TRP A 153 1.42 9.32 13.60
CA TRP A 153 1.26 10.38 14.59
C TRP A 153 2.32 11.47 14.43
N ILE A 154 2.06 12.66 14.96
CA ILE A 154 3.00 13.79 15.02
C ILE A 154 3.09 14.23 16.49
N PRO A 155 4.26 14.17 17.15
CA PRO A 155 4.47 14.77 18.46
C PRO A 155 4.49 16.30 18.36
N SER A 156 3.84 16.96 19.32
CA SER A 156 3.97 18.40 19.54
C SER A 156 4.03 18.70 21.03
N TYR A 157 4.99 19.55 21.43
CA TYR A 157 5.07 20.06 22.80
C TYR A 157 4.35 21.40 22.89
N ARG A 158 3.48 21.55 23.88
CA ARG A 158 2.85 22.81 24.27
C ARG A 158 3.50 23.30 25.55
N VAL A 159 4.09 24.49 25.50
CA VAL A 159 4.60 25.19 26.69
C VAL A 159 3.60 26.28 27.05
N THR A 160 3.12 26.27 28.28
CA THR A 160 2.24 27.30 28.85
C THR A 160 2.92 27.89 30.07
N ILE A 161 3.23 29.18 30.05
CA ILE A 161 3.75 29.89 31.23
C ILE A 161 2.61 29.97 32.26
N ILE A 162 2.87 29.51 33.49
CA ILE A 162 1.90 29.56 34.59
C ILE A 162 2.09 30.86 35.37
N ASP A 163 3.33 31.14 35.73
CA ASP A 163 3.80 32.29 36.52
C ASP A 163 5.29 32.56 36.22
N ASP A 164 5.93 33.42 37.01
CA ASP A 164 7.28 33.95 36.75
C ASP A 164 8.41 32.89 36.81
N ASP A 165 8.18 31.75 37.46
CA ASP A 165 9.18 30.67 37.63
C ASP A 165 8.73 29.29 37.12
N ARG A 166 7.46 29.07 36.77
CA ARG A 166 6.96 27.76 36.30
C ARG A 166 6.25 27.78 34.94
N VAL A 167 6.50 26.72 34.18
CA VAL A 167 5.77 26.40 32.94
C VAL A 167 5.12 25.02 33.04
N ARG A 168 3.95 24.87 32.40
CA ARG A 168 3.38 23.57 32.06
C ARG A 168 3.91 23.13 30.70
N LEU A 169 4.56 21.98 30.65
CA LEU A 169 5.01 21.30 29.44
C LEU A 169 4.07 20.11 29.17
N GLU A 170 3.37 20.15 28.04
CA GLU A 170 2.44 19.09 27.63
C GLU A 170 2.90 18.46 26.32
N LEU A 171 3.10 17.15 26.30
CA LEU A 171 3.27 16.39 25.07
C LEU A 171 1.89 16.02 24.53
N GLN A 172 1.62 16.40 23.29
CA GLN A 172 0.41 16.05 22.55
C GLN A 172 0.78 15.22 21.31
N ALA A 173 -0.08 14.28 20.94
CA ALA A 173 0.03 13.48 19.73
C ALA A 173 -1.10 13.84 18.76
N THR A 174 -0.75 14.29 17.56
CA THR A 174 -1.71 14.44 16.46
C THR A 174 -1.75 13.15 15.65
N ILE A 175 -2.81 12.36 15.83
CA ILE A 175 -3.11 11.12 15.10
C ILE A 175 -3.66 11.47 13.72
N VAL A 176 -3.16 10.80 12.69
CA VAL A 176 -3.72 10.82 11.33
C VAL A 176 -3.97 9.37 10.91
N ASN A 177 -5.24 9.03 10.72
CA ASN A 177 -5.69 7.68 10.37
C ASN A 177 -6.22 7.64 8.94
N GLU A 178 -5.52 6.96 8.04
CA GLU A 178 -5.96 6.67 6.67
C GLU A 178 -6.22 5.17 6.44
N LEU A 179 -6.06 4.35 7.50
CA LEU A 179 -6.04 2.88 7.45
C LEU A 179 -7.46 2.27 7.42
N ALA A 180 -8.15 2.35 8.55
CA ALA A 180 -9.43 1.69 8.82
C ALA A 180 -10.21 2.47 9.89
N ASP A 181 -11.48 2.15 10.11
CA ASP A 181 -12.18 2.68 11.28
C ASP A 181 -11.62 2.02 12.54
N LEU A 182 -11.15 2.83 13.49
CA LEU A 182 -10.70 2.39 14.81
C LEU A 182 -11.86 2.56 15.78
N ASP A 183 -12.19 1.54 16.55
CA ASP A 183 -13.22 1.58 17.58
C ASP A 183 -12.67 0.98 18.89
N ASP A 184 -12.74 1.77 19.96
CA ASP A 184 -12.30 1.45 21.32
C ASP A 184 -10.88 0.84 21.44
N VAL A 185 -9.92 1.30 20.64
CA VAL A 185 -8.57 0.69 20.59
C VAL A 185 -7.60 1.31 21.61
N THR A 186 -6.73 0.49 22.19
CA THR A 186 -5.51 0.96 22.85
C THR A 186 -4.46 1.32 21.79
N MET A 187 -4.04 2.58 21.74
CA MET A 187 -2.98 3.06 20.85
C MET A 187 -1.67 3.25 21.62
N ASN A 188 -0.59 2.63 21.13
CA ASN A 188 0.75 2.73 21.68
C ASN A 188 1.63 3.62 20.80
N PHE A 189 2.00 4.80 21.30
CA PHE A 189 2.80 5.81 20.63
C PHE A 189 4.29 5.60 20.94
N ALA A 190 5.02 4.96 20.03
CA ALA A 190 6.48 4.88 20.10
C ALA A 190 7.12 6.19 19.64
N VAL A 191 7.95 6.79 20.50
CA VAL A 191 8.92 7.86 20.18
C VAL A 191 10.28 7.21 19.94
N GLY A 192 10.86 7.48 18.77
CA GLY A 192 12.13 6.92 18.32
C GLY A 192 12.15 6.78 16.81
N VAL A 193 13.05 5.96 16.27
CA VAL A 193 13.11 5.63 14.83
C VAL A 193 12.96 4.12 14.64
N PRO A 194 11.76 3.55 14.92
CA PRO A 194 11.55 2.11 14.93
C PRO A 194 11.91 1.48 13.57
N SER A 195 12.88 0.57 13.58
CA SER A 195 13.29 -0.17 12.39
C SER A 195 12.53 -1.51 12.27
N PHE A 196 11.93 -1.74 11.09
CA PHE A 196 11.19 -2.96 10.77
C PHE A 196 11.81 -3.65 9.56
N ALA A 197 12.27 -4.90 9.73
CA ALA A 197 12.68 -5.74 8.62
C ALA A 197 11.50 -5.96 7.64
N PHE A 198 11.81 -6.00 6.34
CA PHE A 198 10.83 -6.25 5.27
C PHE A 198 9.62 -5.28 5.19
N ALA A 199 9.66 -4.10 5.82
CA ALA A 199 8.56 -3.13 5.87
C ALA A 199 8.06 -2.56 4.52
N SER A 200 8.69 -2.94 3.41
CA SER A 200 8.29 -2.63 2.03
C SER A 200 7.85 -3.86 1.21
N SER A 201 8.00 -5.07 1.76
CA SER A 201 7.56 -6.32 1.13
C SER A 201 6.15 -6.68 1.61
N PRO A 202 5.23 -7.06 0.72
CA PRO A 202 4.03 -7.77 1.11
C PRO A 202 4.39 -9.08 1.83
N ASP A 203 3.53 -9.51 2.76
CA ASP A 203 3.63 -10.81 3.40
C ASP A 203 3.47 -11.91 2.33
N PRO A 204 4.33 -12.94 2.26
CA PRO A 204 4.17 -14.05 1.30
C PRO A 204 2.87 -14.87 1.49
N MET A 205 2.20 -14.76 2.65
CA MET A 205 0.86 -15.30 2.89
C MET A 205 -0.26 -14.46 2.26
N SER A 206 0.04 -13.21 1.86
CA SER A 206 -0.84 -12.48 0.96
C SER A 206 -0.67 -13.01 -0.47
N LEU A 207 -1.74 -13.56 -1.04
CA LEU A 207 -1.75 -14.09 -2.42
C LEU A 207 -1.69 -12.97 -3.49
N GLN A 208 -1.62 -11.73 -3.03
CA GLN A 208 -1.54 -10.50 -3.81
C GLN A 208 -0.14 -10.31 -4.41
N GLY A 209 0.10 -10.97 -5.54
CA GLY A 209 1.26 -10.71 -6.42
C GLY A 209 2.25 -11.87 -6.58
N ALA A 210 2.04 -12.99 -5.89
CA ALA A 210 2.99 -14.11 -5.84
C ALA A 210 3.39 -14.72 -7.22
N LEU A 211 2.58 -14.58 -8.27
CA LEU A 211 2.95 -15.04 -9.63
C LEU A 211 3.37 -13.93 -10.60
N ALA A 212 2.85 -12.71 -10.47
CA ALA A 212 3.04 -11.67 -11.50
C ALA A 212 4.50 -11.19 -11.60
N ASN A 213 5.25 -11.19 -10.49
CA ASN A 213 6.64 -10.72 -10.44
C ASN A 213 7.69 -11.83 -10.49
N LEU A 214 7.31 -13.12 -10.56
CA LEU A 214 8.31 -14.20 -10.64
C LEU A 214 8.93 -14.38 -12.05
N GLY A 215 8.23 -13.97 -13.11
CA GLY A 215 8.72 -14.06 -14.49
C GLY A 215 10.12 -13.44 -14.70
N PRO A 216 10.37 -12.17 -14.31
CA PRO A 216 11.68 -11.55 -14.39
C PRO A 216 12.79 -12.30 -13.62
N HIS A 217 12.44 -12.93 -12.50
CA HIS A 217 13.41 -13.68 -11.68
C HIS A 217 13.75 -15.06 -12.27
N PHE A 218 12.81 -15.71 -12.96
CA PHE A 218 13.08 -16.96 -13.69
C PHE A 218 13.83 -16.74 -15.01
N HIS A 219 13.70 -15.58 -15.67
CA HIS A 219 14.47 -15.28 -16.89
C HIS A 219 15.93 -14.89 -16.64
N ALA A 220 16.30 -14.56 -15.40
CA ALA A 220 17.70 -14.40 -14.98
C ALA A 220 18.39 -15.72 -14.56
N ALA A 221 17.68 -16.86 -14.60
CA ALA A 221 18.13 -18.14 -14.06
C ALA A 221 19.09 -18.94 -14.98
N SER A 222 20.03 -18.26 -15.65
CA SER A 222 21.16 -18.90 -16.37
C SER A 222 22.50 -18.81 -15.64
N GLY A 223 22.55 -18.27 -14.40
CA GLY A 223 23.79 -18.16 -13.64
C GLY A 223 23.71 -18.13 -12.10
N THR A 224 22.52 -18.10 -11.49
CA THR A 224 22.35 -17.80 -10.04
C THR A 224 21.56 -18.84 -9.24
N GLY A 225 21.66 -20.11 -9.60
CA GLY A 225 21.01 -21.24 -8.90
C GLY A 225 21.45 -21.51 -7.44
N ALA A 226 22.19 -20.58 -6.81
CA ALA A 226 22.71 -20.71 -5.45
C ALA A 226 21.97 -19.84 -4.40
N MET A 227 21.07 -18.93 -4.81
CA MET A 227 20.44 -17.95 -3.89
C MET A 227 19.13 -18.39 -3.23
N LEU A 228 18.59 -19.58 -3.57
CA LEU A 228 17.33 -20.09 -2.99
C LEU A 228 17.54 -21.15 -1.89
N SER A 229 18.78 -21.39 -1.46
CA SER A 229 19.10 -22.36 -0.40
C SER A 229 19.44 -21.67 0.91
N ASN A 230 18.48 -21.59 1.83
CA ASN A 230 18.70 -21.14 3.23
C ASN A 230 19.82 -21.93 3.95
N ALA A 231 20.19 -23.12 3.45
CA ALA A 231 21.29 -23.93 3.96
C ALA A 231 22.72 -23.43 3.59
N LEU A 232 22.87 -22.47 2.67
CA LEU A 232 24.18 -21.99 2.18
C LEU A 232 24.55 -20.55 2.62
N MET A 233 23.61 -19.79 3.19
CA MET A 233 23.90 -18.44 3.70
C MET A 233 24.67 -18.41 5.03
N SER A 234 24.66 -19.50 5.80
CA SER A 234 25.43 -19.59 7.07
C SER A 234 26.95 -19.74 6.89
N GLN A 235 27.43 -19.98 5.66
CA GLN A 235 28.86 -20.20 5.38
C GLN A 235 29.48 -19.16 4.42
N THR A 236 28.67 -18.36 3.74
CA THR A 236 29.14 -17.41 2.72
C THR A 236 29.51 -16.02 3.28
N SER A 237 29.19 -15.75 4.55
CA SER A 237 29.59 -14.52 5.27
C SER A 237 31.10 -14.41 5.57
N MET A 238 31.89 -15.47 5.39
CA MET A 238 33.34 -15.46 5.61
C MET A 238 34.20 -15.36 4.33
N MET A 239 33.61 -15.38 3.13
CA MET A 239 34.36 -15.45 1.86
C MET A 239 33.97 -14.34 0.86
N ARG A 240 34.07 -13.07 1.28
CA ARG A 240 34.04 -11.93 0.35
C ARG A 240 34.98 -10.78 0.73
N GLN A 241 36.20 -11.13 1.13
CA GLN A 241 37.35 -10.23 1.12
C GLN A 241 38.26 -10.61 -0.05
N SER A 242 38.83 -9.62 -0.75
CA SER A 242 39.71 -9.73 -1.93
C SER A 242 39.02 -9.83 -3.32
N ALA A 243 38.69 -8.67 -3.91
CA ALA A 243 38.76 -8.43 -5.36
C ALA A 243 38.59 -6.91 -5.66
N ASP A 244 39.71 -6.20 -5.72
CA ASP A 244 39.86 -4.82 -6.23
C ASP A 244 40.60 -4.92 -7.59
N VAL A 245 40.64 -3.99 -8.56
CA VAL A 245 40.46 -2.52 -8.55
C VAL A 245 39.90 -2.05 -9.91
N SER A 246 39.05 -1.02 -9.92
CA SER A 246 39.29 0.26 -10.66
C SER A 246 38.04 1.07 -11.03
N GLY A 247 38.04 2.36 -10.68
CA GLY A 247 37.09 3.37 -11.22
C GLY A 247 36.62 4.40 -10.20
N ALA A 248 37.42 5.44 -9.94
CA ALA A 248 37.19 6.34 -8.81
C ALA A 248 36.04 7.36 -9.02
N THR A 249 35.02 7.27 -8.16
CA THR A 249 34.36 8.44 -7.55
C THR A 249 34.47 8.30 -6.04
N THR A 250 34.82 9.38 -5.34
CA THR A 250 35.19 9.36 -3.92
C THR A 250 34.03 8.92 -3.02
N PRO A 251 34.08 7.74 -2.37
CA PRO A 251 33.12 7.38 -1.35
C PRO A 251 33.53 8.05 -0.04
N VAL A 252 32.56 8.63 0.67
CA VAL A 252 32.71 8.89 2.11
C VAL A 252 33.02 7.55 2.77
N PRO A 253 34.01 7.44 3.67
CA PRO A 253 34.38 6.15 4.26
C PRO A 253 33.18 5.57 5.00
N ALA A 254 32.67 4.45 4.49
CA ALA A 254 31.74 3.61 5.22
C ALA A 254 32.45 3.20 6.53
N SER A 255 31.90 3.64 7.66
CA SER A 255 32.36 3.16 8.96
C SER A 255 32.14 1.64 8.98
N PRO A 256 33.09 0.85 9.51
CA PRO A 256 32.99 -0.60 9.48
C PRO A 256 31.71 -1.04 10.17
N GLU A 257 30.97 -1.97 9.55
CA GLU A 257 29.87 -2.66 10.21
C GLU A 257 30.43 -3.42 11.41
N LEU A 258 30.16 -2.89 12.61
CA LEU A 258 30.37 -3.62 13.84
C LEU A 258 29.29 -4.70 13.95
N THR A 259 29.72 -5.92 13.59
CA THR A 259 29.17 -7.17 14.10
C THR A 259 28.71 -7.05 15.55
N GLY A 260 27.49 -7.48 15.84
CA GLY A 260 27.04 -7.66 17.23
C GLY A 260 26.94 -6.35 18.02
N SER A 261 26.04 -5.47 17.60
CA SER A 261 25.49 -4.45 18.50
C SER A 261 23.99 -4.43 18.34
N GLU A 262 23.31 -5.03 19.30
CA GLU A 262 21.94 -4.64 19.63
C GLU A 262 21.99 -3.15 19.97
N ARG A 263 21.75 -2.29 18.97
CA ARG A 263 21.21 -0.97 19.25
C ARG A 263 19.84 -1.24 19.83
N ALA A 264 19.76 -1.35 21.16
CA ALA A 264 18.55 -1.08 21.88
C ALA A 264 18.11 0.33 21.45
N GLU A 265 17.16 0.38 20.53
CA GLU A 265 16.51 1.63 20.20
C GLU A 265 15.73 2.01 21.46
N ASP A 266 16.13 3.11 22.11
CA ASP A 266 15.44 3.65 23.29
C ASP A 266 14.07 4.19 22.87
N LEU A 267 13.13 3.27 22.63
CA LEU A 267 11.75 3.54 22.26
C LEU A 267 10.96 3.90 23.52
N PHE A 268 10.58 5.16 23.64
CA PHE A 268 9.65 5.60 24.69
C PHE A 268 8.22 5.39 24.19
N VAL A 269 7.47 4.52 24.86
CA VAL A 269 6.09 4.18 24.48
C VAL A 269 5.10 4.85 25.44
N TYR A 270 4.14 5.58 24.87
CA TYR A 270 2.99 6.12 25.60
C TYR A 270 1.73 5.37 25.17
N SER A 271 0.95 4.86 26.12
CA SER A 271 -0.30 4.16 25.85
C SER A 271 -1.49 5.07 26.09
N VAL A 272 -2.47 5.07 25.17
CA VAL A 272 -3.77 5.72 25.36
C VAL A 272 -4.87 4.75 24.99
N ASP A 273 -5.73 4.43 25.95
CA ASP A 273 -6.88 3.54 25.78
C ASP A 273 -8.08 4.26 25.18
N HIS A 274 -9.08 3.48 24.74
CA HIS A 274 -10.39 3.97 24.29
C HIS A 274 -10.34 4.97 23.11
N ILE A 275 -9.42 4.76 22.15
CA ILE A 275 -9.35 5.56 20.92
C ILE A 275 -10.36 5.04 19.89
N THR A 276 -11.46 5.77 19.70
CA THR A 276 -12.35 5.61 18.53
C THR A 276 -12.06 6.72 17.51
N LEU A 277 -11.63 6.34 16.30
CA LEU A 277 -11.27 7.27 15.22
C LEU A 277 -11.55 6.66 13.83
N ARG A 278 -12.51 7.25 13.11
CA ARG A 278 -12.86 6.84 11.74
C ARG A 278 -11.70 7.01 10.74
N ARG A 279 -11.74 6.25 9.65
CA ARG A 279 -10.82 6.37 8.52
C ARG A 279 -10.91 7.76 7.88
N GLY A 280 -9.76 8.33 7.53
CA GLY A 280 -9.60 9.69 7.00
C GLY A 280 -9.65 10.79 8.07
N ALA A 281 -9.97 10.46 9.33
CA ALA A 281 -10.08 11.43 10.41
C ALA A 281 -8.74 11.67 11.13
N ARG A 282 -8.72 12.76 11.91
CA ARG A 282 -7.56 13.25 12.65
C ARG A 282 -7.99 13.60 14.07
N MET A 283 -7.13 13.31 15.05
CA MET A 283 -7.39 13.53 16.47
C MET A 283 -6.14 14.10 17.12
N VAL A 284 -6.28 14.97 18.12
CA VAL A 284 -5.18 15.39 18.99
C VAL A 284 -5.47 14.84 20.38
N VAL A 285 -4.53 14.07 20.94
CA VAL A 285 -4.61 13.54 22.30
C VAL A 285 -3.45 14.06 23.15
N PRO A 286 -3.67 14.44 24.42
CA PRO A 286 -2.58 14.64 25.36
C PRO A 286 -1.96 13.28 25.72
N LEU A 287 -0.62 13.19 25.74
CA LEU A 287 0.12 12.00 26.19
C LEU A 287 0.61 12.16 27.62
N VAL A 288 1.20 13.31 27.95
CA VAL A 288 1.66 13.61 29.32
C VAL A 288 1.75 15.13 29.54
N SER A 289 1.61 15.55 30.80
CA SER A 289 1.68 16.95 31.24
C SER A 289 2.51 17.04 32.51
N TYR A 290 3.48 17.96 32.53
CA TYR A 290 4.38 18.20 33.66
C TYR A 290 4.43 19.70 33.96
N GLU A 291 4.56 20.06 35.24
CA GLU A 291 4.92 21.43 35.64
C GLU A 291 6.40 21.44 36.03
N VAL A 292 7.17 22.34 35.41
CA VAL A 292 8.63 22.44 35.57
C VAL A 292 9.04 23.89 35.80
N GLY A 293 10.08 24.09 36.61
CA GLY A 293 10.71 25.40 36.77
C GLY A 293 11.45 25.82 35.50
N TYR A 294 11.50 27.13 35.21
CA TYR A 294 12.27 27.68 34.09
C TYR A 294 13.06 28.94 34.49
N GLU A 295 14.10 29.24 33.72
CA GLU A 295 14.89 30.47 33.85
C GLU A 295 14.87 31.24 32.53
N SER A 296 14.76 32.57 32.60
CA SER A 296 14.73 33.44 31.42
C SER A 296 16.14 33.93 31.05
N LEU A 297 16.74 33.31 30.03
CA LEU A 297 18.06 33.69 29.52
C LEU A 297 17.94 34.79 28.44
N TYR A 298 18.31 36.02 28.79
CA TYR A 298 18.36 37.16 27.87
C TYR A 298 19.79 37.36 27.32
N ARG A 299 19.97 37.24 26.00
CA ARG A 299 21.22 37.62 25.32
C ARG A 299 21.02 38.87 24.48
N LEU A 300 21.84 39.90 24.72
CA LEU A 300 21.88 41.12 23.92
C LEU A 300 23.15 41.15 23.06
N ASP A 301 23.00 40.78 21.79
CA ASP A 301 24.09 40.81 20.81
C ASP A 301 24.25 42.25 20.26
N ILE A 302 25.03 43.10 20.94
CA ILE A 302 25.33 44.47 20.46
C ILE A 302 26.40 44.39 19.35
N PRO A 303 26.11 44.77 18.09
CA PRO A 303 27.13 44.85 17.07
C PRO A 303 28.10 45.99 17.40
N ALA A 304 29.40 45.69 17.45
CA ALA A 304 30.45 46.67 17.72
C ALA A 304 30.57 47.68 16.57
N ARG A 305 29.72 48.71 16.58
CA ARG A 305 29.78 49.87 15.69
C ARG A 305 30.28 51.07 16.51
N PRO A 306 31.29 51.82 16.04
CA PRO A 306 31.69 53.05 16.72
C PRO A 306 30.51 54.05 16.75
N PRO A 307 30.34 54.84 17.82
CA PRO A 307 29.33 55.89 17.86
C PRO A 307 29.42 56.84 16.66
N TYR A 308 28.29 57.37 16.19
CA TYR A 308 28.23 58.15 14.95
C TYR A 308 29.12 59.41 15.00
N GLU A 309 29.28 60.00 16.17
CA GLU A 309 30.18 61.13 16.46
C GLU A 309 31.65 60.75 16.22
N VAL A 310 32.03 59.53 16.61
CA VAL A 310 33.39 58.98 16.41
C VAL A 310 33.61 58.66 14.93
N VAL A 311 32.61 58.10 14.24
CA VAL A 311 32.68 57.85 12.78
C VAL A 311 32.85 59.14 11.97
N ARG A 312 32.34 60.29 12.46
CA ARG A 312 32.56 61.60 11.81
C ARG A 312 33.98 62.15 12.01
N SER A 313 34.61 61.94 13.16
CA SER A 313 35.93 62.51 13.48
C SER A 313 37.12 61.68 12.99
N ILE A 314 36.91 60.39 12.66
CA ILE A 314 37.96 59.52 12.10
C ILE A 314 38.31 59.93 10.65
N PRO A 315 39.59 60.25 10.34
CA PRO A 315 40.05 60.49 8.96
C PRO A 315 39.84 59.27 8.07
N ALA A 316 39.52 59.47 6.78
CA ALA A 316 39.14 58.39 5.85
C ALA A 316 40.12 57.20 5.84
N GLN A 317 41.43 57.47 5.92
CA GLN A 317 42.51 56.47 5.94
C GLN A 317 42.47 55.52 7.16
N ARG A 318 41.87 55.94 8.29
CA ARG A 318 41.72 55.11 9.50
C ARG A 318 40.39 54.35 9.55
N LYS A 319 39.37 54.74 8.78
CA LYS A 319 38.05 54.07 8.77
C LYS A 319 38.16 52.61 8.36
N THR A 320 38.84 52.36 7.24
CA THR A 320 39.06 51.00 6.71
C THR A 320 39.86 50.10 7.66
N ALA A 321 40.77 50.67 8.46
CA ALA A 321 41.52 49.92 9.47
C ALA A 321 40.62 49.50 10.66
N ILE A 322 39.70 50.36 11.08
CA ILE A 322 38.75 50.11 12.16
C ILE A 322 37.66 49.11 11.70
N GLU A 323 37.11 49.28 10.49
CA GLU A 323 36.18 48.32 9.89
C GLU A 323 36.81 46.92 9.78
N ARG A 324 38.09 46.83 9.41
CA ARG A 324 38.85 45.58 9.31
C ARG A 324 39.25 44.98 10.66
N ALA A 325 39.27 45.77 11.73
CA ALA A 325 39.47 45.28 13.10
C ALA A 325 38.15 44.74 13.68
N LEU A 326 37.03 45.41 13.42
CA LEU A 326 35.68 45.05 13.92
C LEU A 326 35.02 43.89 13.17
N SER A 327 35.53 43.53 11.99
CA SER A 327 35.07 42.39 11.17
C SER A 327 35.89 41.10 11.38
N ARG A 328 36.87 41.11 12.29
CA ARG A 328 37.54 39.87 12.72
C ARG A 328 36.64 39.19 13.76
N PRO A 329 36.30 37.90 13.61
CA PRO A 329 35.65 37.16 14.67
C PRO A 329 36.58 37.04 15.88
N VAL A 330 35.97 37.01 17.07
CA VAL A 330 36.60 36.63 18.34
C VAL A 330 36.40 35.13 18.54
#